data_AF-A0A450ZBH6-F1
#
_entry.id   AF-A0A450ZBH6-F1
#
_cell.length_a   1.000
_cell.length_b   1.000
_cell.length_c   1.000
_cell.angle_alpha   90.00
_cell.angle_beta   90.00
_cell.angle_gamma   90.00
#
_symmetry.space_group_name_H-M   'P 1'
#
loop_
_entity.id
_entity.type
_entity.pdbx_description
1 polymer ?
#
loop_
_entity_poly.entity_id
_entity_poly.type
_entity_poly.pdbx_seq_one_letter_code
_entity_poly.pdbx_strand_id
1 'polypeptide(L)'
;MNIENVQYEQLPADLAVSDNSRKLIEECAHLYCNHYGNWSKNAPYAPGKRIKLSADKIQKCWLGNKDANLYTARLETLIGYAIAIRSKYPDELYSVNDKYGVFSWVTQLVVHEDYRKRGIAKRLLFSIWGQSDDFAWGVLTANPYAIRALEKATRRRCSPERISKNKTKLFNIACEDLGDCYEINKGSTQIEVNKTGSKIDTKFFVDHSQVPEMIKKAASNGTPWVLGDIEEGWEWFAFTFNDQDQLKLTKDEVQGMIDTSDQVAKHAYSRMLLNEGHNWSKHTKKEIDFIIEKCGLMPGKTVLDMGCGKGRHALALAEKGLQVTGVDYVSAFIENARQEARKKNLKTVKFSVDDGRKIELGQDYDAVICLYDVIGSFIDEKENKKILANIARSLKPGGIAIITVLNYELTIHLAQTQSPRHVFSFDSDPNKVLDLAPAEIMEKTGNIFDPAHYLVDEKTHIVYRNEQFTVGGRLPEQLIVMDKRYTKKEITDLCEQVGLKVQWAKYVGAGKWRDSLNPTENAAKEIMVFCEKHVSASHQG
;
A
#
# COMPACT_ATOMS: atom_id res chain seq x y z
N MET A 1 -16.87 8.70 -14.77
CA MET A 1 -16.00 7.58 -14.33
C MET A 1 -15.47 7.88 -12.94
N ASN A 2 -15.69 6.94 -12.02
CA ASN A 2 -15.37 7.05 -10.61
C ASN A 2 -13.88 6.73 -10.38
N ILE A 3 -13.14 7.62 -9.71
CA ILE A 3 -11.69 7.43 -9.42
C ILE A 3 -11.43 6.38 -8.34
N GLU A 4 -12.47 5.93 -7.65
CA GLU A 4 -12.40 4.94 -6.57
C GLU A 4 -11.88 3.57 -7.04
N ASN A 5 -11.98 3.26 -8.34
CA ASN A 5 -11.54 1.98 -8.90
C ASN A 5 -10.11 2.00 -9.46
N VAL A 6 -9.38 3.11 -9.33
CA VAL A 6 -8.00 3.19 -9.81
C VAL A 6 -7.12 2.32 -8.93
N GLN A 7 -6.36 1.42 -9.57
CA GLN A 7 -5.37 0.57 -8.94
C GLN A 7 -4.00 1.25 -8.99
N TYR A 8 -3.37 1.34 -7.82
CA TYR A 8 -2.02 1.86 -7.66
C TYR A 8 -1.03 0.72 -7.41
N GLU A 9 0.06 0.72 -8.18
CA GLU A 9 1.10 -0.30 -8.07
C GLU A 9 2.48 0.33 -8.03
N GLN A 10 3.37 -0.30 -7.27
CA GLN A 10 4.79 0.02 -7.21
C GLN A 10 5.62 -1.17 -7.67
N LEU A 11 6.40 -0.93 -8.71
CA LEU A 11 7.33 -1.88 -9.29
C LEU A 11 8.77 -1.37 -9.16
N PRO A 12 9.58 -2.04 -8.34
CA PRO A 12 11.00 -2.14 -8.54
C PRO A 12 11.54 -2.04 -9.98
N ALA A 13 12.62 -1.28 -10.22
CA ALA A 13 13.24 -1.14 -11.53
C ALA A 13 13.58 -2.48 -12.21
N ASP A 14 14.32 -3.37 -11.53
CA ASP A 14 14.65 -4.74 -12.00
C ASP A 14 13.41 -5.57 -12.40
N LEU A 15 12.31 -5.50 -11.66
CA LEU A 15 11.05 -6.18 -12.00
C LEU A 15 10.34 -5.50 -13.16
N ALA A 16 10.40 -4.16 -13.22
CA ALA A 16 9.83 -3.37 -14.29
C ALA A 16 10.54 -3.60 -15.63
N VAL A 17 11.83 -3.98 -15.62
CA VAL A 17 12.62 -4.27 -16.82
C VAL A 17 12.74 -5.76 -17.18
N SER A 18 12.09 -6.65 -16.43
CA SER A 18 12.03 -8.08 -16.79
C SER A 18 11.28 -8.30 -18.12
N ASP A 19 11.57 -9.40 -18.83
CA ASP A 19 10.94 -9.70 -20.14
C ASP A 19 9.41 -9.70 -20.07
N ASN A 20 8.84 -10.08 -18.93
CA ASN A 20 7.38 -10.08 -18.69
C ASN A 20 6.79 -8.67 -18.49
N SER A 21 7.61 -7.65 -18.28
CA SER A 21 7.21 -6.27 -17.98
C SER A 21 7.45 -5.28 -19.13
N ARG A 22 8.04 -5.71 -20.26
CA ARG A 22 8.32 -4.83 -21.41
C ARG A 22 7.09 -4.09 -21.92
N LYS A 23 5.95 -4.78 -21.98
CA LYS A 23 4.65 -4.20 -22.37
C LYS A 23 4.27 -3.01 -21.50
N LEU A 24 4.57 -3.03 -20.20
CA LEU A 24 4.27 -1.94 -19.29
C LEU A 24 5.10 -0.69 -19.62
N ILE A 25 6.38 -0.85 -19.94
CA ILE A 25 7.26 0.26 -20.34
C ILE A 25 6.76 0.88 -21.66
N GLU A 26 6.31 0.05 -22.60
CA GLU A 26 5.72 0.49 -23.85
C GLU A 26 4.42 1.29 -23.64
N GLU A 27 3.58 0.86 -22.70
CA GLU A 27 2.40 1.62 -22.28
C GLU A 27 2.77 2.98 -21.66
N CYS A 28 3.83 3.04 -20.84
CA CYS A 28 4.33 4.30 -20.27
C CYS A 28 4.82 5.25 -21.37
N ALA A 29 5.61 4.73 -22.32
CA ALA A 29 6.09 5.47 -23.48
C ALA A 29 4.93 5.98 -24.35
N HIS A 30 3.92 5.15 -24.59
CA HIS A 30 2.72 5.52 -25.33
C HIS A 30 1.95 6.63 -24.62
N LEU A 31 1.74 6.50 -23.30
CA LEU A 31 1.07 7.52 -22.51
C LEU A 31 1.83 8.85 -22.58
N TYR A 32 3.14 8.84 -22.36
CA TYR A 32 3.98 10.03 -22.48
C TYR A 32 3.85 10.67 -23.87
N CYS A 33 4.05 9.88 -24.93
CA CYS A 33 4.08 10.34 -26.31
C CYS A 33 2.77 10.95 -26.81
N ASN A 34 1.65 10.67 -26.15
CA ASN A 34 0.34 11.18 -26.52
C ASN A 34 -0.10 12.34 -25.63
N HIS A 35 0.34 12.34 -24.37
CA HIS A 35 -0.29 13.13 -23.32
C HIS A 35 0.63 14.14 -22.63
N TYR A 36 1.96 13.97 -22.71
CA TYR A 36 2.89 14.80 -21.95
C TYR A 36 2.87 16.28 -22.36
N GLY A 37 3.10 16.57 -23.64
CA GLY A 37 3.18 17.95 -24.14
C GLY A 37 3.72 18.07 -25.55
N ASN A 38 3.84 19.31 -26.03
CA ASN A 38 4.46 19.63 -27.31
C ASN A 38 5.75 20.42 -27.07
N TRP A 39 6.69 20.32 -28.01
CA TRP A 39 7.82 21.23 -28.10
C TRP A 39 7.32 22.66 -28.34
N SER A 40 7.98 23.62 -27.71
CA SER A 40 7.77 25.04 -28.01
C SER A 40 7.99 25.33 -29.51
N LYS A 41 7.40 26.41 -29.99
CA LYS A 41 7.69 26.97 -31.31
C LYS A 41 9.14 27.41 -31.46
N ASN A 42 9.82 27.76 -30.36
CA ASN A 42 11.24 28.15 -30.38
C ASN A 42 12.18 26.97 -30.07
N ALA A 43 11.65 25.75 -29.94
CA ALA A 43 12.49 24.59 -29.67
C ALA A 43 13.50 24.40 -30.82
N PRO A 44 14.78 24.09 -30.50
CA PRO A 44 15.81 23.89 -31.51
C PRO A 44 15.57 22.65 -32.38
N TYR A 45 14.64 21.78 -31.98
CA TYR A 45 14.26 20.56 -32.67
C TYR A 45 12.75 20.34 -32.59
N ALA A 46 12.17 19.86 -33.70
CA ALA A 46 10.77 19.49 -33.84
C ALA A 46 9.74 20.52 -33.29
N PRO A 47 9.85 21.82 -33.63
CA PRO A 47 9.03 22.89 -33.03
C PRO A 47 7.53 22.66 -33.24
N GLY A 48 6.76 22.83 -32.17
CA GLY A 48 5.31 22.61 -32.16
C GLY A 48 4.85 21.16 -32.31
N LYS A 49 5.77 20.20 -32.48
CA LYS A 49 5.45 18.77 -32.57
C LYS A 49 5.29 18.17 -31.18
N ARG A 50 4.61 17.03 -31.13
CA ARG A 50 4.45 16.23 -29.93
C ARG A 50 5.80 15.71 -29.43
N ILE A 51 6.06 15.84 -28.13
CA ILE A 51 7.26 15.30 -27.49
C ILE A 51 7.16 13.77 -27.51
N LYS A 52 8.24 13.09 -27.93
CA LYS A 52 8.31 11.64 -28.03
C LYS A 52 9.36 11.07 -27.08
N LEU A 53 9.03 9.92 -26.52
CA LEU A 53 9.88 9.17 -25.60
C LEU A 53 9.71 7.67 -25.90
N SER A 54 10.81 7.01 -26.27
CA SER A 54 10.80 5.56 -26.54
C SER A 54 10.87 4.75 -25.25
N ALA A 55 10.30 3.54 -25.27
CA ALA A 55 10.43 2.56 -24.18
C ALA A 55 11.90 2.26 -23.83
N ASP A 56 12.79 2.16 -24.83
CA ASP A 56 14.22 1.92 -24.61
C ASP A 56 14.90 3.05 -23.84
N LYS A 57 14.51 4.29 -24.12
CA LYS A 57 14.97 5.45 -23.35
C LYS A 57 14.44 5.42 -21.92
N ILE A 58 13.16 5.06 -21.70
CA ILE A 58 12.61 4.87 -20.34
C ILE A 58 13.42 3.84 -19.57
N GLN A 59 13.64 2.68 -20.19
CA GLN A 59 14.38 1.57 -19.60
C GLN A 59 15.83 1.94 -19.31
N LYS A 60 16.55 2.51 -20.28
CA LYS A 60 17.98 2.82 -20.13
C LYS A 60 18.23 3.97 -19.15
N CYS A 61 17.49 5.06 -19.29
CA CYS A 61 17.77 6.29 -18.55
C CYS A 61 17.25 6.22 -17.12
N TRP A 62 16.02 5.74 -16.89
CA TRP A 62 15.43 5.77 -15.55
C TRP A 62 15.42 4.40 -14.88
N LEU A 63 14.89 3.36 -15.54
CA LEU A 63 14.74 2.03 -14.94
C LEU A 63 16.03 1.18 -15.00
N GLY A 64 17.11 1.72 -15.55
CA GLY A 64 18.46 1.15 -15.46
C GLY A 64 19.09 1.43 -14.10
N ASN A 65 18.57 2.41 -13.35
CA ASN A 65 18.99 2.69 -12.00
C ASN A 65 18.33 1.69 -11.03
N LYS A 66 19.15 0.93 -10.30
CA LYS A 66 18.69 -0.07 -9.32
C LYS A 66 17.83 0.53 -8.18
N ASP A 67 18.04 1.80 -7.89
CA ASP A 67 17.37 2.56 -6.85
C ASP A 67 16.07 3.24 -7.38
N ALA A 68 15.74 3.03 -8.65
CA ALA A 68 14.50 3.49 -9.25
C ALA A 68 13.31 2.57 -8.97
N ASN A 69 12.13 3.17 -8.91
CA ASN A 69 10.85 2.49 -8.83
C ASN A 69 9.86 3.14 -9.81
N LEU A 70 9.10 2.30 -10.50
CA LEU A 70 7.98 2.68 -11.37
C LEU A 70 6.68 2.58 -10.57
N TYR A 71 5.91 3.67 -10.56
CA TYR A 71 4.61 3.75 -9.91
C TYR A 71 3.56 3.94 -10.98
N THR A 72 2.47 3.18 -10.91
CA THR A 72 1.42 3.22 -11.94
C THR A 72 0.05 3.44 -11.33
N ALA A 73 -0.82 4.08 -12.10
CA ALA A 73 -2.24 4.26 -11.81
C ALA A 73 -3.02 3.68 -12.99
N ARG A 74 -3.83 2.65 -12.73
CA ARG A 74 -4.51 1.86 -13.77
C ARG A 74 -5.99 1.73 -13.51
N LEU A 75 -6.76 1.77 -14.59
CA LEU A 75 -8.12 1.20 -14.66
C LEU A 75 -8.01 -0.06 -15.53
N GLU A 76 -8.78 -0.15 -16.62
CA GLU A 76 -8.54 -1.13 -17.68
C GLU A 76 -7.24 -0.84 -18.45
N THR A 77 -6.81 0.44 -18.45
CA THR A 77 -5.61 0.93 -19.13
C THR A 77 -4.75 1.77 -18.18
N LEU A 78 -3.50 2.00 -18.56
CA LEU A 78 -2.60 2.91 -17.84
C LEU A 78 -3.07 4.36 -18.01
N ILE A 79 -3.45 5.02 -16.92
CA ILE A 79 -3.96 6.40 -16.92
C ILE A 79 -2.97 7.39 -16.29
N GLY A 80 -1.95 6.89 -15.60
CA GLY A 80 -0.85 7.69 -15.10
C GLY A 80 0.32 6.83 -14.63
N TYR A 81 1.51 7.40 -14.65
CA TYR A 81 2.69 6.78 -14.04
C TYR A 81 3.64 7.84 -13.48
N ALA A 82 4.49 7.41 -12.56
CA ALA A 82 5.63 8.17 -12.10
C ALA A 82 6.86 7.27 -12.00
N ILE A 83 8.04 7.83 -12.19
CA ILE A 83 9.29 7.14 -11.89
C ILE A 83 10.01 7.95 -10.84
N ALA A 84 10.45 7.28 -9.78
CA ALA A 84 11.25 7.92 -8.75
C ALA A 84 12.52 7.14 -8.43
N ILE A 85 13.60 7.88 -8.20
CA ILE A 85 14.88 7.36 -7.73
C ILE A 85 14.99 7.72 -6.26
N ARG A 86 15.22 6.75 -5.39
CA ARG A 86 15.40 6.98 -3.97
C ARG A 86 16.71 6.34 -3.55
N SER A 87 17.70 7.15 -3.20
CA SER A 87 19.08 6.71 -3.02
C SER A 87 19.68 7.27 -1.74
N LYS A 88 20.55 6.48 -1.11
CA LYS A 88 21.33 6.92 0.04
C LYS A 88 22.74 7.28 -0.43
N TYR A 89 23.17 8.51 -0.16
CA TYR A 89 24.49 8.99 -0.57
C TYR A 89 25.46 8.91 0.61
N PRO A 90 26.69 8.40 0.41
CA PRO A 90 27.70 8.36 1.48
C PRO A 90 28.11 9.76 1.92
N ASP A 91 28.27 9.95 3.23
CA ASP A 91 28.71 11.22 3.82
C ASP A 91 30.14 11.61 3.35
N GLU A 92 30.96 10.62 2.98
CA GLU A 92 32.37 10.79 2.59
C GLU A 92 32.56 11.44 1.21
N LEU A 93 31.54 11.46 0.34
CA LEU A 93 31.72 11.93 -1.03
C LEU A 93 31.87 13.45 -1.16
N TYR A 94 31.48 14.24 -0.15
CA TYR A 94 31.35 15.68 -0.33
C TYR A 94 31.63 16.59 0.89
N SER A 95 31.73 16.09 2.14
CA SER A 95 32.18 16.87 3.35
C SER A 95 32.10 16.05 4.65
N VAL A 96 33.11 16.13 5.54
CA VAL A 96 33.18 15.42 6.84
C VAL A 96 32.07 15.84 7.83
N ASN A 97 31.40 16.96 7.59
CA ASN A 97 30.36 17.51 8.47
C ASN A 97 28.94 17.46 7.90
N ASP A 98 28.76 17.09 6.62
CA ASP A 98 27.44 17.06 5.99
C ASP A 98 26.93 15.63 5.86
N LYS A 99 25.95 15.27 6.69
CA LYS A 99 25.24 14.00 6.49
C LYS A 99 24.35 14.11 5.26
N TYR A 100 24.60 13.27 4.25
CA TYR A 100 23.86 13.35 3.00
C TYR A 100 22.43 12.83 3.15
N GLY A 101 22.25 11.76 3.92
CA GLY A 101 20.94 11.14 4.14
C GLY A 101 20.41 10.44 2.89
N VAL A 102 19.12 10.13 2.90
CA VAL A 102 18.40 9.61 1.72
C VAL A 102 17.85 10.79 0.92
N PHE A 103 17.96 10.72 -0.40
CA PHE A 103 17.34 11.66 -1.33
C PHE A 103 16.34 10.91 -2.22
N SER A 104 15.24 11.59 -2.51
CA SER A 104 14.19 11.10 -3.38
C SER A 104 13.95 12.05 -4.54
N TRP A 105 13.95 11.53 -5.76
CA TRP A 105 13.73 12.25 -7.00
C TRP A 105 12.52 11.71 -7.72
N VAL A 106 11.51 12.54 -7.94
CA VAL A 106 10.46 12.25 -8.91
C VAL A 106 10.97 12.70 -10.27
N THR A 107 11.33 11.74 -11.11
CA THR A 107 11.99 11.98 -12.39
C THR A 107 11.01 11.99 -13.55
N GLN A 108 9.90 11.28 -13.44
CA GLN A 108 8.83 11.34 -14.43
C GLN A 108 7.49 11.35 -13.71
N LEU A 109 6.54 12.12 -14.23
CA LEU A 109 5.16 12.14 -13.76
C LEU A 109 4.24 12.47 -14.94
N VAL A 110 3.45 11.49 -15.37
CA VAL A 110 2.53 11.63 -16.49
C VAL A 110 1.15 11.20 -16.06
N VAL A 111 0.14 12.02 -16.38
CA VAL A 111 -1.27 11.71 -16.16
C VAL A 111 -2.05 12.08 -17.40
N HIS A 112 -2.87 11.14 -17.85
CA HIS A 112 -3.83 11.34 -18.93
C HIS A 112 -4.78 12.49 -18.59
N GLU A 113 -5.06 13.35 -19.56
CA GLU A 113 -5.76 14.65 -19.48
C GLU A 113 -7.13 14.50 -18.86
N ASP A 114 -7.89 13.52 -19.35
CA ASP A 114 -9.24 13.20 -18.87
C ASP A 114 -9.28 12.90 -17.36
N TYR A 115 -8.13 12.52 -16.80
CA TYR A 115 -7.95 12.19 -15.39
C TYR A 115 -7.12 13.24 -14.62
N ARG A 116 -6.66 14.30 -15.28
CA ARG A 116 -6.04 15.45 -14.60
C ARG A 116 -7.07 16.14 -13.71
N LYS A 117 -6.58 16.79 -12.65
CA LYS A 117 -7.41 17.45 -11.62
C LYS A 117 -8.33 16.49 -10.85
N ARG A 118 -8.18 15.16 -11.02
CA ARG A 118 -8.88 14.14 -10.22
C ARG A 118 -8.01 13.51 -9.13
N GLY A 119 -6.86 14.11 -8.82
CA GLY A 119 -5.97 13.64 -7.77
C GLY A 119 -5.04 12.48 -8.14
N ILE A 120 -5.02 12.00 -9.39
CA ILE A 120 -4.16 10.88 -9.82
C ILE A 120 -2.66 11.16 -9.56
N ALA A 121 -2.16 12.31 -10.03
CA ALA A 121 -0.77 12.71 -9.82
C ALA A 121 -0.42 12.75 -8.32
N LYS A 122 -1.33 13.31 -7.52
CA LYS A 122 -1.17 13.41 -6.07
C LYS A 122 -1.08 12.03 -5.41
N ARG A 123 -1.97 11.09 -5.77
CA ARG A 123 -1.97 9.70 -5.27
C ARG A 123 -0.74 8.91 -5.73
N LEU A 124 -0.28 9.11 -6.97
CA LEU A 124 1.01 8.58 -7.44
C LEU A 124 2.14 9.07 -6.53
N LEU A 125 2.27 10.37 -6.31
CA LEU A 125 3.32 10.92 -5.44
C LEU A 125 3.18 10.47 -3.97
N PHE A 126 1.96 10.30 -3.46
CA PHE A 126 1.75 9.71 -2.12
C PHE A 126 2.29 8.28 -2.04
N SER A 127 2.11 7.49 -3.10
CA SER A 127 2.66 6.13 -3.20
C SER A 127 4.19 6.13 -3.20
N ILE A 128 4.81 7.11 -3.87
CA ILE A 128 6.26 7.28 -3.89
C ILE A 128 6.76 7.66 -2.49
N TRP A 129 6.06 8.59 -1.85
CA TRP A 129 6.50 9.15 -0.59
C TRP A 129 6.56 8.11 0.52
N GLY A 130 5.52 7.27 0.66
CA GLY A 130 5.46 6.24 1.70
C GLY A 130 5.81 6.79 3.08
N GLN A 131 5.40 8.03 3.37
CA GLN A 131 5.69 8.77 4.61
C GLN A 131 7.17 8.89 5.01
N SER A 132 8.09 8.67 4.08
CA SER A 132 9.51 8.72 4.38
C SER A 132 9.97 10.13 4.74
N ASP A 133 10.85 10.21 5.73
CA ASP A 133 11.44 11.46 6.19
C ASP A 133 12.84 11.70 5.61
N ASP A 134 12.96 11.44 4.31
CA ASP A 134 14.21 11.61 3.56
C ASP A 134 14.71 13.07 3.64
N PHE A 135 16.03 13.25 3.55
CA PHE A 135 16.66 14.56 3.71
C PHE A 135 16.09 15.59 2.74
N ALA A 136 15.92 15.22 1.47
CA ALA A 136 15.23 16.05 0.50
C ALA A 136 14.48 15.24 -0.56
N TRP A 137 13.41 15.86 -1.04
CA TRP A 137 12.54 15.37 -2.11
C TRP A 137 12.53 16.38 -3.24
N GLY A 138 12.87 15.95 -4.45
CA GLY A 138 13.05 16.81 -5.62
C GLY A 138 12.16 16.45 -6.81
N VAL A 139 11.79 17.47 -7.59
CA VAL A 139 11.21 17.31 -8.94
C VAL A 139 11.75 18.40 -9.87
N LEU A 140 12.10 18.02 -11.10
CA LEU A 140 12.36 18.95 -12.20
C LEU A 140 11.13 19.00 -13.08
N THR A 141 10.56 20.18 -13.25
CA THR A 141 9.35 20.32 -14.05
C THR A 141 9.10 21.76 -14.47
N ALA A 142 8.51 21.94 -15.65
CA ALA A 142 7.85 23.19 -16.07
C ALA A 142 6.37 23.28 -15.64
N ASN A 143 5.84 22.28 -14.94
CA ASN A 143 4.43 22.23 -14.53
C ASN A 143 4.27 22.58 -13.04
N PRO A 144 3.69 23.74 -12.68
CA PRO A 144 3.56 24.15 -11.28
C PRO A 144 2.65 23.23 -10.46
N TYR A 145 1.74 22.49 -11.10
CA TYR A 145 0.87 21.54 -10.39
C TYR A 145 1.61 20.29 -9.93
N ALA A 146 2.68 19.89 -10.63
CA ALA A 146 3.54 18.79 -10.16
C ALA A 146 4.28 19.19 -8.87
N ILE A 147 4.71 20.46 -8.76
CA ILE A 147 5.30 21.01 -7.55
C ILE A 147 4.27 21.08 -6.42
N ARG A 148 3.05 21.55 -6.69
CA ARG A 148 1.98 21.52 -5.67
C ARG A 148 1.64 20.10 -5.21
N ALA A 149 1.71 19.13 -6.11
CA ALA A 149 1.54 17.73 -5.76
C ALA A 149 2.70 17.22 -4.89
N LEU A 150 3.95 17.58 -5.20
CA LEU A 150 5.13 17.30 -4.37
C LEU A 150 4.96 17.88 -2.96
N GLU A 151 4.61 19.16 -2.84
CA GLU A 151 4.44 19.82 -1.54
C GLU A 151 3.35 19.18 -0.68
N LYS A 152 2.26 18.74 -1.31
CA LYS A 152 1.19 18.00 -0.63
C LYS A 152 1.65 16.60 -0.23
N ALA A 153 2.38 15.90 -1.10
CA ALA A 153 2.92 14.59 -0.83
C ALA A 153 3.87 14.62 0.37
N THR A 154 4.85 15.52 0.38
CA THR A 154 5.84 15.61 1.45
C THR A 154 5.34 16.38 2.67
N ARG A 155 4.10 16.89 2.62
CA ARG A 155 3.51 17.84 3.58
C ARG A 155 4.42 19.04 3.83
N ARG A 156 5.19 19.51 2.86
CA ARG A 156 6.17 20.60 3.07
C ARG A 156 6.16 21.56 1.89
N ARG A 157 6.58 22.81 2.10
CA ARG A 157 6.64 23.80 1.02
C ARG A 157 8.01 23.85 0.39
N CYS A 158 8.04 24.02 -0.93
CA CYS A 158 9.30 24.31 -1.59
C CYS A 158 9.84 25.65 -1.09
N SER A 159 11.13 25.69 -0.77
CA SER A 159 11.78 26.87 -0.19
C SER A 159 13.05 27.21 -0.99
N PRO A 160 13.03 28.26 -1.83
CA PRO A 160 14.21 28.73 -2.54
C PRO A 160 15.39 29.01 -1.61
N GLU A 161 15.12 29.56 -0.42
CA GLU A 161 16.15 29.79 0.59
C GLU A 161 16.80 28.48 1.06
N ARG A 162 16.00 27.45 1.36
CA ARG A 162 16.53 26.15 1.79
C ARG A 162 17.26 25.43 0.65
N ILE A 163 16.78 25.57 -0.58
CA ILE A 163 17.46 25.07 -1.78
C ILE A 163 18.80 25.78 -1.96
N SER A 164 18.83 27.11 -1.78
CA SER A 164 20.06 27.91 -1.89
C SER A 164 21.13 27.45 -0.90
N LYS A 165 20.75 27.09 0.33
CA LYS A 165 21.67 26.55 1.35
C LYS A 165 22.28 25.21 0.96
N ASN A 166 21.60 24.42 0.12
CA ASN A 166 22.06 23.09 -0.32
C ASN A 166 22.39 23.03 -1.82
N LYS A 167 22.51 24.17 -2.50
CA LYS A 167 22.55 24.24 -3.97
C LYS A 167 23.58 23.29 -4.59
N THR A 168 24.82 23.34 -4.11
CA THR A 168 25.92 22.51 -4.62
C THR A 168 25.64 21.02 -4.45
N LYS A 169 25.15 20.63 -3.26
CA LYS A 169 24.78 19.26 -2.92
C LYS A 169 23.68 18.74 -3.84
N LEU A 170 22.59 19.48 -3.97
CA LEU A 170 21.45 19.10 -4.81
C LEU A 170 21.83 19.02 -6.29
N PHE A 171 22.66 19.94 -6.77
CA PHE A 171 23.10 19.96 -8.17
C PHE A 171 24.05 18.79 -8.49
N ASN A 172 24.96 18.43 -7.57
CA ASN A 172 25.82 17.26 -7.74
C ASN A 172 24.98 15.99 -7.87
N ILE A 173 23.99 15.81 -6.98
CA ILE A 173 23.08 14.66 -7.02
C ILE A 173 22.25 14.67 -8.31
N ALA A 174 21.76 15.83 -8.76
CA ALA A 174 21.06 15.93 -10.04
C ALA A 174 21.94 15.49 -11.23
N CYS A 175 23.23 15.85 -11.23
CA CYS A 175 24.16 15.38 -12.27
C CYS A 175 24.38 13.86 -12.21
N GLU A 176 24.43 13.28 -11.02
CA GLU A 176 24.65 11.85 -10.79
C GLU A 176 23.42 11.02 -11.19
N ASP A 177 22.24 11.40 -10.72
CA ASP A 177 21.01 10.63 -10.91
C ASP A 177 20.35 10.88 -12.26
N LEU A 178 20.45 12.13 -12.76
CA LEU A 178 19.65 12.61 -13.89
C LEU A 178 20.52 12.97 -15.09
N GLY A 179 21.85 12.95 -14.96
CA GLY A 179 22.77 13.43 -16.00
C GLY A 179 22.59 12.71 -17.33
N ASP A 180 22.54 11.38 -17.32
CA ASP A 180 22.33 10.57 -18.53
C ASP A 180 20.92 10.71 -19.11
N CYS A 181 19.95 11.14 -18.29
CA CYS A 181 18.54 11.26 -18.67
C CYS A 181 18.21 12.63 -19.31
N TYR A 182 18.75 13.68 -18.70
CA TYR A 182 18.41 15.08 -18.95
C TYR A 182 19.59 15.90 -19.47
N GLU A 183 20.72 15.26 -19.79
CA GLU A 183 21.96 15.91 -20.21
C GLU A 183 22.48 16.93 -19.17
N ILE A 184 22.11 16.74 -17.90
CA ILE A 184 22.52 17.59 -16.77
C ILE A 184 23.95 17.25 -16.38
N ASN A 185 24.85 18.22 -16.47
CA ASN A 185 26.24 18.01 -16.10
C ASN A 185 26.90 19.29 -15.55
N LYS A 186 27.95 19.11 -14.76
CA LYS A 186 28.65 20.21 -14.07
C LYS A 186 29.32 21.22 -15.01
N GLY A 187 29.61 20.83 -16.24
CA GLY A 187 30.35 21.65 -17.20
C GLY A 187 29.48 22.60 -18.01
N SER A 188 28.25 22.21 -18.33
CA SER A 188 27.37 22.99 -19.22
C SER A 188 26.01 23.37 -18.64
N THR A 189 25.54 22.72 -17.58
CA THR A 189 24.21 23.00 -17.03
C THR A 189 24.24 24.20 -16.09
N GLN A 190 23.39 25.18 -16.36
CA GLN A 190 23.23 26.36 -15.52
C GLN A 190 22.12 26.15 -14.47
N ILE A 191 22.34 26.69 -13.28
CA ILE A 191 21.37 26.66 -12.19
C ILE A 191 21.32 28.01 -11.48
N GLU A 192 20.12 28.58 -11.40
CA GLU A 192 19.82 29.85 -10.75
C GLU A 192 18.95 29.62 -9.53
N VAL A 193 19.54 29.79 -8.33
CA VAL A 193 18.81 29.71 -7.06
C VAL A 193 19.12 30.97 -6.27
N ASN A 194 18.07 31.66 -5.84
CA ASN A 194 18.14 32.85 -5.01
C ASN A 194 16.96 32.86 -4.02
N LYS A 195 16.75 33.96 -3.29
CA LYS A 195 15.69 34.04 -2.27
C LYS A 195 14.26 33.94 -2.83
N THR A 196 14.07 34.24 -4.12
CA THR A 196 12.76 34.38 -4.77
C THR A 196 12.61 33.46 -5.99
N GLY A 197 13.54 32.54 -6.21
CA GLY A 197 13.53 31.69 -7.40
C GLY A 197 14.49 30.51 -7.34
N SER A 198 14.12 29.43 -8.02
CA SER A 198 14.94 28.23 -8.15
C SER A 198 14.65 27.51 -9.47
N LYS A 199 15.57 27.60 -10.42
CA LYS A 199 15.45 27.02 -11.77
C LYS A 199 16.76 26.43 -12.26
N ILE A 200 16.66 25.46 -13.16
CA ILE A 200 17.78 24.76 -13.80
C ILE A 200 17.55 24.69 -15.32
N ASP A 201 18.63 24.86 -16.09
CA ASP A 201 18.62 24.84 -17.55
C ASP A 201 18.75 23.39 -18.06
N THR A 202 17.61 22.71 -18.21
CA THR A 202 17.59 21.30 -18.66
C THR A 202 17.60 21.17 -20.18
N LYS A 203 17.64 22.29 -20.92
CA LYS A 203 17.51 22.34 -22.39
C LYS A 203 16.24 21.63 -22.90
N PHE A 204 15.24 21.49 -22.04
CA PHE A 204 13.98 20.83 -22.37
C PHE A 204 12.92 21.88 -22.74
N PHE A 205 12.85 22.20 -24.04
CA PHE A 205 12.02 23.29 -24.59
C PHE A 205 10.53 22.90 -24.71
N VAL A 206 9.90 22.47 -23.62
CA VAL A 206 8.44 22.23 -23.59
C VAL A 206 7.68 23.55 -23.74
N ASP A 207 6.49 23.50 -24.34
CA ASP A 207 5.64 24.68 -24.54
C ASP A 207 5.22 25.31 -23.20
N HIS A 208 5.70 26.53 -22.93
CA HIS A 208 5.40 27.30 -21.71
C HIS A 208 4.20 28.25 -21.85
N SER A 209 3.49 28.25 -22.98
CA SER A 209 2.41 29.21 -23.25
C SER A 209 1.32 29.28 -22.18
N GLN A 210 1.07 28.17 -21.47
CA GLN A 210 0.08 28.09 -20.40
C GLN A 210 0.65 28.31 -19.00
N VAL A 211 1.98 28.32 -18.84
CA VAL A 211 2.66 28.34 -17.54
C VAL A 211 2.28 29.57 -16.69
N PRO A 212 2.27 30.82 -17.22
CA PRO A 212 1.90 31.98 -16.42
C PRO A 212 0.49 31.88 -15.81
N GLU A 213 -0.46 31.36 -16.59
CA GLU A 213 -1.84 31.16 -16.12
C GLU A 213 -1.95 29.99 -15.13
N MET A 214 -1.15 28.94 -15.31
CA MET A 214 -1.08 27.83 -14.37
C MET A 214 -0.49 28.27 -13.01
N ILE A 215 0.54 29.14 -13.01
CA ILE A 215 1.10 29.72 -11.78
C ILE A 215 0.04 30.51 -11.03
N LYS A 216 -0.72 31.38 -11.71
CA LYS A 216 -1.82 32.15 -11.10
C LYS A 216 -2.83 31.23 -10.43
N LYS A 217 -3.18 30.11 -11.07
CA LYS A 217 -4.09 29.09 -10.51
C LYS A 217 -3.49 28.25 -9.40
N ALA A 218 -2.17 28.05 -9.41
CA ALA A 218 -1.44 27.31 -8.39
C ALA A 218 -1.10 28.16 -7.16
N ALA A 219 -1.21 29.48 -7.27
CA ALA A 219 -1.04 30.43 -6.18
C ALA A 219 -2.39 30.80 -5.55
N SER A 220 -2.40 31.06 -4.25
CA SER A 220 -3.54 31.62 -3.52
C SER A 220 -3.06 32.52 -2.39
N ASN A 221 -3.96 33.31 -1.78
CA ASN A 221 -3.60 34.21 -0.67
C ASN A 221 -2.92 33.50 0.51
N GLY A 222 -3.21 32.21 0.73
CA GLY A 222 -2.57 31.38 1.76
C GLY A 222 -1.46 30.46 1.25
N THR A 223 -1.15 30.46 -0.04
CA THR A 223 -0.14 29.58 -0.65
C THR A 223 0.48 30.28 -1.88
N PRO A 224 1.37 31.25 -1.68
CA PRO A 224 1.98 31.99 -2.78
C PRO A 224 2.88 31.10 -3.63
N TRP A 225 3.15 31.53 -4.86
CA TRP A 225 4.20 30.95 -5.70
C TRP A 225 5.55 31.57 -5.33
N VAL A 226 6.55 30.75 -5.04
CA VAL A 226 7.84 31.21 -4.48
C VAL A 226 9.06 30.86 -5.34
N LEU A 227 8.89 30.05 -6.38
CA LEU A 227 10.01 29.54 -7.20
C LEU A 227 10.36 30.45 -8.38
N GLY A 228 9.70 31.60 -8.48
CA GLY A 228 9.90 32.56 -9.58
C GLY A 228 9.34 32.04 -10.91
N ASP A 229 9.64 32.78 -11.97
CA ASP A 229 9.29 32.42 -13.35
C ASP A 229 10.40 31.58 -14.01
N ILE A 230 10.04 30.88 -15.08
CA ILE A 230 10.97 30.12 -15.93
C ILE A 230 10.80 30.53 -17.38
N GLU A 231 11.90 30.49 -18.12
CA GLU A 231 11.94 30.66 -19.56
C GLU A 231 11.99 29.30 -20.27
N GLU A 232 11.78 29.27 -21.58
CA GLU A 232 11.80 28.01 -22.34
C GLU A 232 13.17 27.34 -22.26
N GLY A 233 13.17 26.01 -22.10
CA GLY A 233 14.39 25.23 -21.87
C GLY A 233 14.80 25.15 -20.40
N TRP A 234 14.20 25.96 -19.52
CA TRP A 234 14.40 25.89 -18.08
C TRP A 234 13.23 25.21 -17.38
N GLU A 235 13.55 24.51 -16.29
CA GLU A 235 12.57 23.90 -15.41
C GLU A 235 12.79 24.37 -13.97
N TRP A 236 11.75 24.36 -13.15
CA TRP A 236 11.91 24.65 -11.74
C TRP A 236 12.72 23.57 -11.05
N PHE A 237 13.70 24.00 -10.28
CA PHE A 237 14.54 23.16 -9.45
C PHE A 237 13.91 23.10 -8.05
N ALA A 238 12.88 22.26 -7.88
CA ALA A 238 11.98 22.31 -6.73
C ALA A 238 12.30 21.21 -5.72
N PHE A 239 12.45 21.57 -4.44
CA PHE A 239 12.69 20.61 -3.35
C PHE A 239 11.95 20.96 -2.05
N THR A 240 11.66 19.91 -1.28
CA THR A 240 11.27 19.99 0.13
C THR A 240 12.24 19.18 1.00
N PHE A 241 12.37 19.51 2.29
CA PHE A 241 13.38 18.97 3.20
C PHE A 241 12.78 18.52 4.53
N ASN A 242 13.31 17.45 5.13
CA ASN A 242 12.72 16.87 6.36
C ASN A 242 12.62 17.82 7.56
N ASP A 243 13.50 18.82 7.64
CA ASP A 243 13.56 19.82 8.71
C ASP A 243 12.50 20.93 8.61
N GLN A 244 11.68 20.93 7.56
CA GLN A 244 10.63 21.93 7.37
C GLN A 244 9.33 21.57 8.10
N ASP A 245 8.60 22.61 8.51
CA ASP A 245 7.28 22.50 9.09
C ASP A 245 6.31 21.72 8.20
N GLN A 246 5.54 20.82 8.83
CA GLN A 246 4.56 20.00 8.13
C GLN A 246 3.23 20.72 7.93
N LEU A 247 2.77 20.73 6.68
CA LEU A 247 1.46 21.14 6.25
C LEU A 247 0.40 20.19 6.80
N LYS A 248 -0.72 20.78 7.26
CA LYS A 248 -1.95 20.03 7.50
C LYS A 248 -2.67 19.77 6.19
N LEU A 249 -3.11 18.54 6.01
CA LEU A 249 -3.91 18.08 4.88
C LEU A 249 -5.39 18.09 5.25
N THR A 250 -6.27 18.23 4.26
CA THR A 250 -7.71 18.04 4.49
C THR A 250 -8.03 16.57 4.75
N LYS A 251 -9.18 16.27 5.35
CA LYS A 251 -9.63 14.89 5.57
C LYS A 251 -9.61 14.05 4.28
N ASP A 252 -10.14 14.58 3.19
CA ASP A 252 -10.16 13.89 1.89
C ASP A 252 -8.76 13.65 1.31
N GLU A 253 -7.82 14.56 1.60
CA GLU A 253 -6.42 14.37 1.21
C GLU A 253 -5.79 13.22 1.99
N VAL A 254 -5.98 13.19 3.32
CA VAL A 254 -5.48 12.10 4.17
C VAL A 254 -6.12 10.77 3.80
N GLN A 255 -7.45 10.72 3.62
CA GLN A 255 -8.14 9.49 3.20
C GLN A 255 -7.58 8.98 1.87
N GLY A 256 -7.39 9.88 0.89
CA GLY A 256 -6.80 9.49 -0.39
C GLY A 256 -5.37 8.95 -0.29
N MET A 257 -4.57 9.40 0.69
CA MET A 257 -3.26 8.83 1.00
C MET A 257 -3.39 7.41 1.55
N ILE A 258 -4.26 7.25 2.54
CA ILE A 258 -4.46 5.98 3.23
C ILE A 258 -4.99 4.91 2.28
N ASP A 259 -6.00 5.23 1.46
CA ASP A 259 -6.54 4.30 0.46
C ASP A 259 -5.45 3.81 -0.51
N THR A 260 -4.57 4.73 -0.91
CA THR A 260 -3.47 4.41 -1.83
C THR A 260 -2.44 3.52 -1.14
N SER A 261 -2.11 3.84 0.12
CA SER A 261 -1.21 3.05 0.95
C SER A 261 -1.73 1.63 1.19
N ASP A 262 -3.02 1.46 1.46
CA ASP A 262 -3.65 0.15 1.65
C ASP A 262 -3.54 -0.74 0.40
N GLN A 263 -3.76 -0.15 -0.80
CA GLN A 263 -3.57 -0.87 -2.06
C GLN A 263 -2.12 -1.32 -2.27
N VAL A 264 -1.15 -0.46 -1.97
CA VAL A 264 0.28 -0.80 -2.07
C VAL A 264 0.68 -1.82 -1.00
N ALA A 265 0.16 -1.71 0.21
CA ALA A 265 0.42 -2.64 1.31
C ALA A 265 -0.03 -4.05 0.98
N LYS A 266 -1.21 -4.23 0.36
CA LYS A 266 -1.68 -5.55 -0.11
C LYS A 266 -0.68 -6.21 -1.06
N HIS A 267 -0.10 -5.46 -1.99
CA HIS A 267 0.98 -5.95 -2.85
C HIS A 267 2.28 -6.21 -2.08
N ALA A 268 2.66 -5.35 -1.13
CA ALA A 268 3.84 -5.57 -0.29
C ALA A 268 3.71 -6.85 0.54
N TYR A 269 2.54 -7.11 1.14
CA TYR A 269 2.24 -8.34 1.87
C TYR A 269 2.43 -9.59 1.02
N SER A 270 2.04 -9.57 -0.27
CA SER A 270 2.26 -10.70 -1.17
C SER A 270 3.74 -11.03 -1.41
N ARG A 271 4.60 -10.00 -1.31
CA ARG A 271 6.05 -10.09 -1.49
C ARG A 271 6.78 -10.43 -0.19
N MET A 272 6.10 -10.35 0.96
CA MET A 272 6.71 -10.71 2.23
C MET A 272 7.10 -12.19 2.21
N LEU A 273 8.41 -12.42 2.30
CA LEU A 273 8.97 -13.72 2.66
C LEU A 273 8.64 -13.97 4.14
N LEU A 274 7.38 -14.31 4.44
CA LEU A 274 7.04 -15.00 5.68
C LEU A 274 7.80 -16.33 5.65
N ASN A 275 9.03 -16.32 6.14
CA ASN A 275 9.90 -17.48 6.22
C ASN A 275 9.24 -18.53 7.13
N GLU A 276 9.51 -19.80 6.84
CA GLU A 276 9.18 -20.92 7.70
C GLU A 276 9.87 -20.74 9.06
N GLY A 277 9.19 -20.13 10.02
CA GLY A 277 9.76 -19.77 11.33
C GLY A 277 9.12 -18.56 12.00
N HIS A 278 8.26 -17.81 11.30
CA HIS A 278 7.51 -16.70 11.91
C HIS A 278 6.66 -17.19 13.10
N ASN A 279 6.54 -16.39 14.16
CA ASN A 279 5.96 -16.81 15.44
C ASN A 279 4.53 -17.37 15.30
N TRP A 280 3.78 -16.93 14.30
CA TRP A 280 2.39 -17.34 14.05
C TRP A 280 2.23 -18.81 13.63
N SER A 281 3.26 -19.47 13.09
CA SER A 281 3.15 -20.87 12.66
C SER A 281 3.38 -21.90 13.78
N LYS A 282 3.87 -21.46 14.96
CA LYS A 282 4.29 -22.32 16.08
C LYS A 282 3.17 -23.19 16.65
N HIS A 283 1.92 -22.83 16.46
CA HIS A 283 0.77 -23.47 17.10
C HIS A 283 -0.12 -24.30 16.16
N THR A 284 0.27 -24.43 14.88
CA THR A 284 -0.52 -25.12 13.84
C THR A 284 -1.09 -26.46 14.30
N LYS A 285 -0.26 -27.34 14.89
CA LYS A 285 -0.73 -28.66 15.31
C LYS A 285 -1.90 -28.58 16.33
N LYS A 286 -1.77 -27.73 17.35
CA LYS A 286 -2.82 -27.57 18.37
C LYS A 286 -4.11 -26.98 17.80
N GLU A 287 -3.98 -26.05 16.85
CA GLU A 287 -5.11 -25.44 16.15
C GLU A 287 -5.84 -26.47 15.29
N ILE A 288 -5.10 -27.30 14.53
CA ILE A 288 -5.68 -28.39 13.74
C ILE A 288 -6.39 -29.41 14.63
N ASP A 289 -5.77 -29.84 15.72
CA ASP A 289 -6.40 -30.79 16.64
C ASP A 289 -7.69 -30.22 17.25
N PHE A 290 -7.73 -28.91 17.54
CA PHE A 290 -8.94 -28.22 17.99
C PHE A 290 -10.03 -28.19 16.91
N ILE A 291 -9.68 -27.82 15.67
CA ILE A 291 -10.63 -27.75 14.54
C ILE A 291 -11.25 -29.13 14.30
N ILE A 292 -10.42 -30.18 14.24
CA ILE A 292 -10.89 -31.55 13.99
C ILE A 292 -11.86 -32.01 15.10
N GLU A 293 -11.50 -31.79 16.36
CA GLU A 293 -12.34 -32.16 17.50
C GLU A 293 -13.67 -31.40 17.48
N LYS A 294 -13.64 -30.07 17.37
CA LYS A 294 -14.85 -29.23 17.50
C LYS A 294 -15.79 -29.35 16.32
N CYS A 295 -15.27 -29.59 15.12
CA CYS A 295 -16.08 -29.80 13.94
C CYS A 295 -16.47 -31.28 13.74
N GLY A 296 -16.02 -32.21 14.60
CA GLY A 296 -16.30 -33.64 14.45
C GLY A 296 -15.77 -34.22 13.13
N LEU A 297 -14.61 -33.73 12.66
CA LEU A 297 -14.07 -34.10 11.36
C LEU A 297 -13.38 -35.46 11.40
N MET A 298 -13.58 -36.24 10.35
CA MET A 298 -12.93 -37.52 10.11
C MET A 298 -12.37 -37.54 8.68
N PRO A 299 -11.36 -38.38 8.37
CA PRO A 299 -10.83 -38.49 7.00
C PRO A 299 -11.93 -38.61 5.95
N GLY A 300 -11.76 -37.91 4.83
CA GLY A 300 -12.76 -37.81 3.75
C GLY A 300 -13.76 -36.66 3.90
N LYS A 301 -13.91 -36.05 5.09
CA LYS A 301 -14.74 -34.86 5.28
C LYS A 301 -14.17 -33.65 4.54
N THR A 302 -15.07 -32.76 4.12
CA THR A 302 -14.75 -31.60 3.27
C THR A 302 -14.57 -30.35 4.11
N VAL A 303 -13.46 -29.63 3.90
CA VAL A 303 -13.15 -28.38 4.61
C VAL A 303 -12.77 -27.28 3.61
N LEU A 304 -13.31 -26.08 3.82
CA LEU A 304 -12.88 -24.87 3.13
C LEU A 304 -12.04 -24.01 4.08
N ASP A 305 -10.85 -23.62 3.63
CA ASP A 305 -9.99 -22.65 4.30
C ASP A 305 -10.09 -21.31 3.53
N MET A 306 -10.90 -20.39 4.04
CA MET A 306 -11.21 -19.09 3.43
C MET A 306 -10.19 -18.04 3.87
N GLY A 307 -9.39 -17.53 2.92
CA GLY A 307 -8.23 -16.70 3.23
C GLY A 307 -7.05 -17.54 3.72
N CYS A 308 -6.74 -18.63 2.99
CA CYS A 308 -5.80 -19.65 3.46
C CYS A 308 -4.32 -19.19 3.48
N GLY A 309 -4.00 -18.04 2.89
CA GLY A 309 -2.63 -17.58 2.71
C GLY A 309 -1.76 -18.65 2.04
N LYS A 310 -0.60 -18.94 2.63
CA LYS A 310 0.33 -19.99 2.17
C LYS A 310 -0.14 -21.43 2.47
N GLY A 311 -1.37 -21.61 2.95
CA GLY A 311 -1.99 -22.92 3.13
C GLY A 311 -1.57 -23.66 4.41
N ARG A 312 -1.10 -22.95 5.46
CA ARG A 312 -0.64 -23.56 6.72
C ARG A 312 -1.64 -24.54 7.31
N HIS A 313 -2.90 -24.12 7.45
CA HIS A 313 -3.96 -24.97 7.99
C HIS A 313 -4.45 -25.96 6.94
N ALA A 314 -4.68 -25.51 5.71
CA ALA A 314 -5.13 -26.37 4.63
C ALA A 314 -4.24 -27.61 4.39
N LEU A 315 -2.91 -27.42 4.34
CA LEU A 315 -1.94 -28.50 4.18
C LEU A 315 -1.99 -29.46 5.37
N ALA A 316 -2.02 -28.93 6.61
CA ALA A 316 -2.04 -29.75 7.82
C ALA A 316 -3.35 -30.51 8.01
N LEU A 317 -4.50 -29.97 7.57
CA LEU A 317 -5.77 -30.68 7.52
C LEU A 317 -5.76 -31.80 6.48
N ALA A 318 -5.16 -31.57 5.31
CA ALA A 318 -5.01 -32.60 4.28
C ALA A 318 -4.08 -33.74 4.73
N GLU A 319 -3.02 -33.46 5.50
CA GLU A 319 -2.19 -34.49 6.14
C GLU A 319 -3.00 -35.41 7.08
N LYS A 320 -4.14 -34.93 7.60
CA LYS A 320 -5.08 -35.72 8.42
C LYS A 320 -6.12 -36.48 7.58
N GLY A 321 -5.98 -36.48 6.25
CA GLY A 321 -6.86 -37.19 5.32
C GLY A 321 -8.17 -36.46 5.00
N LEU A 322 -8.27 -35.16 5.32
CA LEU A 322 -9.43 -34.34 4.96
C LEU A 322 -9.34 -33.88 3.50
N GLN A 323 -10.51 -33.63 2.91
CA GLN A 323 -10.67 -33.08 1.56
C GLN A 323 -10.73 -31.55 1.65
N VAL A 324 -9.62 -30.88 1.40
CA VAL A 324 -9.47 -29.45 1.69
C VAL A 324 -9.45 -28.62 0.41
N THR A 325 -10.18 -27.51 0.43
CA THR A 325 -10.04 -26.44 -0.55
C THR A 325 -9.54 -25.19 0.16
N GLY A 326 -8.37 -24.68 -0.25
CA GLY A 326 -7.85 -23.39 0.22
C GLY A 326 -8.08 -22.30 -0.81
N VAL A 327 -8.57 -21.14 -0.36
CA VAL A 327 -8.86 -19.98 -1.21
C VAL A 327 -8.15 -18.76 -0.68
N ASP A 328 -7.44 -18.04 -1.54
CA ASP A 328 -6.84 -16.75 -1.24
C ASP A 328 -6.74 -15.92 -2.51
N TYR A 329 -6.82 -14.59 -2.42
CA TYR A 329 -6.75 -13.72 -3.61
C TYR A 329 -5.30 -13.47 -4.05
N VAL A 330 -4.32 -13.77 -3.19
CA VAL A 330 -2.91 -13.56 -3.46
C VAL A 330 -2.32 -14.74 -4.22
N SER A 331 -2.10 -14.56 -5.53
CA SER A 331 -1.58 -15.60 -6.42
C SER A 331 -0.25 -16.22 -5.96
N ALA A 332 0.66 -15.41 -5.44
CA ALA A 332 1.96 -15.86 -4.93
C ALA A 332 1.83 -16.81 -3.72
N PHE A 333 0.87 -16.55 -2.82
CA PHE A 333 0.61 -17.42 -1.67
C PHE A 333 0.05 -18.77 -2.10
N ILE A 334 -0.89 -18.76 -3.04
CA ILE A 334 -1.48 -19.97 -3.61
C ILE A 334 -0.44 -20.80 -4.36
N GLU A 335 0.46 -20.18 -5.11
CA GLU A 335 1.54 -20.90 -5.79
C GLU A 335 2.50 -21.55 -4.80
N ASN A 336 2.87 -20.85 -3.73
CA ASN A 336 3.66 -21.43 -2.64
C ASN A 336 2.93 -22.63 -1.99
N ALA A 337 1.65 -22.48 -1.66
CA ALA A 337 0.84 -23.54 -1.07
C ALA A 337 0.74 -24.79 -1.97
N ARG A 338 0.59 -24.59 -3.30
CA ARG A 338 0.60 -25.67 -4.30
C ARG A 338 1.94 -26.38 -4.37
N GLN A 339 3.05 -25.64 -4.30
CA GLN A 339 4.39 -26.22 -4.28
C GLN A 339 4.59 -27.08 -3.03
N GLU A 340 4.21 -26.60 -1.85
CA GLU A 340 4.30 -27.35 -0.61
C GLU A 340 3.40 -28.60 -0.61
N ALA A 341 2.18 -28.52 -1.15
CA ALA A 341 1.32 -29.70 -1.33
C ALA A 341 1.97 -30.76 -2.22
N ARG A 342 2.63 -30.36 -3.33
CA ARG A 342 3.36 -31.26 -4.22
C ARG A 342 4.55 -31.90 -3.52
N LYS A 343 5.37 -31.12 -2.80
CA LYS A 343 6.52 -31.62 -2.03
C LYS A 343 6.11 -32.67 -1.00
N LYS A 344 4.97 -32.46 -0.34
CA LYS A 344 4.39 -33.39 0.65
C LYS A 344 3.53 -34.51 0.05
N ASN A 345 3.37 -34.55 -1.28
CA ASN A 345 2.54 -35.51 -2.01
C ASN A 345 1.07 -35.55 -1.52
N LEU A 346 0.51 -34.39 -1.15
CA LEU A 346 -0.85 -34.26 -0.65
C LEU A 346 -1.83 -34.17 -1.83
N LYS A 347 -2.63 -35.22 -2.03
CA LYS A 347 -3.61 -35.30 -3.13
C LYS A 347 -5.01 -34.80 -2.75
N THR A 348 -5.26 -34.59 -1.47
CA THR A 348 -6.58 -34.24 -0.92
C THR A 348 -6.76 -32.74 -0.70
N VAL A 349 -5.78 -31.91 -1.08
CA VAL A 349 -5.86 -30.45 -1.01
C VAL A 349 -5.84 -29.83 -2.41
N LYS A 350 -6.71 -28.85 -2.63
CA LYS A 350 -6.73 -27.99 -3.82
C LYS A 350 -6.66 -26.54 -3.39
N PHE A 351 -6.00 -25.71 -4.20
CA PHE A 351 -5.86 -24.28 -3.93
C PHE A 351 -6.35 -23.45 -5.12
N SER A 352 -7.07 -22.38 -4.83
CA SER A 352 -7.61 -21.46 -5.85
C SER A 352 -7.25 -20.00 -5.55
N VAL A 353 -6.96 -19.26 -6.62
CA VAL A 353 -6.72 -17.81 -6.57
C VAL A 353 -8.05 -17.12 -6.80
N ASP A 354 -8.72 -16.70 -5.73
CA ASP A 354 -10.08 -16.18 -5.81
C ASP A 354 -10.38 -15.15 -4.71
N ASP A 355 -11.36 -14.29 -4.99
CA ASP A 355 -11.90 -13.32 -4.02
C ASP A 355 -13.00 -13.98 -3.18
N GLY A 356 -12.75 -14.13 -1.87
CA GLY A 356 -13.69 -14.74 -0.92
C GLY A 356 -15.08 -14.08 -0.89
N ARG A 357 -15.21 -12.82 -1.34
CA ARG A 357 -16.49 -12.11 -1.45
C ARG A 357 -17.35 -12.58 -2.63
N LYS A 358 -16.73 -13.18 -3.65
CA LYS A 358 -17.36 -13.45 -4.97
C LYS A 358 -17.31 -14.92 -5.39
N ILE A 359 -16.40 -15.71 -4.82
CA ILE A 359 -16.15 -17.08 -5.27
C ILE A 359 -17.40 -17.96 -5.21
N GLU A 360 -17.61 -18.75 -6.26
CA GLU A 360 -18.67 -19.77 -6.37
C GLU A 360 -18.01 -21.15 -6.45
N LEU A 361 -17.95 -21.86 -5.32
CA LEU A 361 -17.21 -23.13 -5.21
C LEU A 361 -17.98 -24.36 -5.70
N GLY A 362 -19.29 -24.21 -6.01
CA GLY A 362 -20.12 -25.28 -6.59
C GLY A 362 -20.29 -26.54 -5.71
N GLN A 363 -19.85 -26.51 -4.45
CA GLN A 363 -19.93 -27.61 -3.50
C GLN A 363 -20.15 -27.09 -2.07
N ASP A 364 -20.83 -27.90 -1.24
CA ASP A 364 -21.05 -27.62 0.17
C ASP A 364 -20.02 -28.36 1.05
N TYR A 365 -19.50 -27.70 2.07
CA TYR A 365 -18.45 -28.19 2.98
C TYR A 365 -19.01 -28.62 4.34
N ASP A 366 -18.39 -29.64 4.95
CA ASP A 366 -18.71 -30.05 6.32
C ASP A 366 -18.24 -29.01 7.35
N ALA A 367 -17.10 -28.34 7.07
CA ALA A 367 -16.62 -27.21 7.85
C ALA A 367 -16.01 -26.11 6.97
N VAL A 368 -16.12 -24.87 7.42
CA VAL A 368 -15.40 -23.72 6.86
C VAL A 368 -14.59 -23.07 7.98
N ILE A 369 -13.31 -22.82 7.74
CA ILE A 369 -12.46 -22.02 8.63
C ILE A 369 -12.14 -20.68 7.95
N CYS A 370 -12.21 -19.60 8.70
CA CYS A 370 -11.86 -18.25 8.27
C CYS A 370 -11.15 -17.56 9.44
N LEU A 371 -9.84 -17.69 9.48
CA LEU A 371 -9.03 -17.42 10.68
C LEU A 371 -8.21 -16.15 10.53
N TYR A 372 -7.90 -15.53 11.66
CA TYR A 372 -7.09 -14.34 11.84
C TYR A 372 -7.70 -13.08 11.23
N ASP A 373 -6.99 -12.39 10.35
CA ASP A 373 -7.28 -11.02 9.89
C ASP A 373 -8.03 -10.97 8.54
N VAL A 374 -8.65 -12.08 8.13
CA VAL A 374 -9.47 -12.13 6.90
C VAL A 374 -10.72 -11.24 7.04
N ILE A 375 -11.52 -11.48 8.07
CA ILE A 375 -12.65 -10.63 8.43
C ILE A 375 -12.11 -9.44 9.25
N GLY A 376 -12.26 -8.23 8.70
CA GLY A 376 -11.63 -7.01 9.22
C GLY A 376 -10.59 -6.40 8.29
N SER A 377 -10.17 -7.12 7.24
CA SER A 377 -9.27 -6.62 6.18
C SER A 377 -9.91 -5.54 5.28
N PHE A 378 -11.23 -5.41 5.32
CA PHE A 378 -11.97 -4.35 4.66
C PHE A 378 -12.55 -3.38 5.69
N ILE A 379 -12.44 -2.08 5.41
CA ILE A 379 -13.02 -1.05 6.26
C ILE A 379 -14.53 -0.98 6.10
N ASP A 380 -15.03 -1.16 4.87
CA ASP A 380 -16.46 -1.29 4.63
C ASP A 380 -16.97 -2.64 5.17
N GLU A 381 -17.82 -2.58 6.18
CA GLU A 381 -18.46 -3.74 6.79
C GLU A 381 -19.28 -4.55 5.79
N LYS A 382 -19.82 -3.92 4.74
CA LYS A 382 -20.56 -4.62 3.68
C LYS A 382 -19.67 -5.61 2.94
N GLU A 383 -18.39 -5.30 2.76
CA GLU A 383 -17.43 -6.18 2.09
C GLU A 383 -17.10 -7.39 2.97
N ASN A 384 -16.88 -7.18 4.27
CA ASN A 384 -16.70 -8.29 5.23
C ASN A 384 -17.95 -9.18 5.32
N LYS A 385 -19.15 -8.57 5.29
CA LYS A 385 -20.42 -9.30 5.31
C LYS A 385 -20.60 -10.18 4.07
N LYS A 386 -20.07 -9.79 2.90
CA LYS A 386 -20.07 -10.65 1.70
C LYS A 386 -19.25 -11.93 1.91
N ILE A 387 -18.10 -11.85 2.59
CA ILE A 387 -17.30 -13.03 2.93
C ILE A 387 -18.09 -13.95 3.86
N LEU A 388 -18.67 -13.42 4.94
CA LEU A 388 -19.49 -14.19 5.88
C LEU A 388 -20.69 -14.84 5.19
N ALA A 389 -21.38 -14.12 4.31
CA ALA A 389 -22.49 -14.67 3.52
C ALA A 389 -22.03 -15.81 2.59
N ASN A 390 -20.82 -15.71 2.03
CA ASN A 390 -20.28 -16.77 1.20
C ASN A 390 -19.84 -18.00 2.01
N ILE A 391 -19.31 -17.79 3.22
CA ILE A 391 -19.06 -18.87 4.19
C ILE A 391 -20.38 -19.61 4.51
N ALA A 392 -21.44 -18.87 4.84
CA ALA A 392 -22.76 -19.44 5.12
C ALA A 392 -23.31 -20.22 3.93
N ARG A 393 -23.16 -19.69 2.71
CA ARG A 393 -23.59 -20.35 1.48
C ARG A 393 -22.83 -21.66 1.26
N SER A 394 -21.52 -21.64 1.47
CA SER A 394 -20.61 -22.78 1.22
C SER A 394 -20.77 -23.93 2.22
N LEU A 395 -21.43 -23.72 3.36
CA LEU A 395 -21.61 -24.80 4.35
C LEU A 395 -22.75 -25.75 3.96
N LYS A 396 -22.61 -27.04 4.28
CA LYS A 396 -23.76 -27.97 4.33
C LYS A 396 -24.74 -27.54 5.42
N PRO A 397 -26.04 -27.87 5.32
CA PRO A 397 -26.94 -27.78 6.48
C PRO A 397 -26.34 -28.52 7.69
N GLY A 398 -26.26 -27.86 8.85
CA GLY A 398 -25.59 -28.41 10.04
C GLY A 398 -24.05 -28.37 10.00
N GLY A 399 -23.45 -27.87 8.92
CA GLY A 399 -22.01 -27.67 8.81
C GLY A 399 -21.52 -26.54 9.72
N ILE A 400 -20.24 -26.60 10.09
CA ILE A 400 -19.65 -25.72 11.11
C ILE A 400 -18.76 -24.64 10.49
N ALA A 401 -18.92 -23.39 10.93
CA ALA A 401 -17.96 -22.32 10.67
C ALA A 401 -17.12 -22.02 11.92
N ILE A 402 -15.80 -21.94 11.78
CA ILE A 402 -14.91 -21.34 12.79
C ILE A 402 -14.36 -20.06 12.20
N ILE A 403 -14.73 -18.93 12.81
CA ILE A 403 -14.33 -17.60 12.37
C ILE A 403 -13.52 -16.96 13.50
N THR A 404 -12.38 -16.36 13.19
CA THR A 404 -11.71 -15.46 14.15
C THR A 404 -11.57 -14.05 13.59
N VAL A 405 -11.61 -13.07 14.49
CA VAL A 405 -11.42 -11.64 14.20
C VAL A 405 -10.54 -11.01 15.28
N LEU A 406 -9.88 -9.90 14.95
CA LEU A 406 -9.09 -9.14 15.92
C LEU A 406 -9.98 -8.48 16.98
N ASN A 407 -9.60 -8.62 18.25
CA ASN A 407 -10.35 -8.16 19.41
C ASN A 407 -10.25 -6.63 19.61
N TYR A 408 -11.36 -5.92 19.41
CA TYR A 408 -11.42 -4.47 19.65
C TYR A 408 -11.35 -4.13 21.14
N GLU A 409 -12.01 -4.88 22.03
CA GLU A 409 -12.02 -4.61 23.47
C GLU A 409 -10.61 -4.60 24.07
N LEU A 410 -9.75 -5.56 23.71
CA LEU A 410 -8.34 -5.55 24.12
C LEU A 410 -7.61 -4.34 23.55
N THR A 411 -7.84 -4.04 22.26
CA THR A 411 -7.18 -2.94 21.55
C THR A 411 -7.45 -1.58 22.20
N ILE A 412 -8.71 -1.27 22.45
CA ILE A 412 -9.07 0.00 23.06
C ILE A 412 -8.59 0.07 24.52
N HIS A 413 -8.65 -1.04 25.26
CA HIS A 413 -8.12 -1.11 26.63
C HIS A 413 -6.62 -0.81 26.68
N LEU A 414 -5.81 -1.44 25.82
CA LEU A 414 -4.36 -1.20 25.77
C LEU A 414 -4.05 0.24 25.38
N ALA A 415 -4.75 0.81 24.40
CA ALA A 415 -4.59 2.21 24.01
C ALA A 415 -4.94 3.15 25.17
N GLN A 416 -6.11 2.99 25.79
CA GLN A 416 -6.57 3.84 26.90
C GLN A 416 -5.67 3.75 28.14
N THR A 417 -5.07 2.59 28.41
CA THR A 417 -4.27 2.37 29.62
C THR A 417 -2.79 2.66 29.45
N GLN A 418 -2.23 2.45 28.25
CA GLN A 418 -0.77 2.54 28.01
C GLN A 418 -0.39 3.63 27.01
N SER A 419 -1.30 4.07 26.15
CA SER A 419 -1.03 5.15 25.19
C SER A 419 -2.30 6.00 24.95
N PRO A 420 -2.84 6.72 25.96
CA PRO A 420 -4.15 7.38 25.85
C PRO A 420 -4.24 8.37 24.68
N ARG A 421 -3.10 8.96 24.28
CA ARG A 421 -3.01 9.85 23.10
C ARG A 421 -3.24 9.12 21.78
N HIS A 422 -3.26 7.80 21.73
CA HIS A 422 -3.48 7.02 20.53
C HIS A 422 -4.96 6.66 20.29
N VAL A 423 -5.81 7.00 21.25
CA VAL A 423 -7.25 7.04 21.07
C VAL A 423 -7.61 8.36 20.37
N PHE A 424 -8.36 8.29 19.27
CA PHE A 424 -8.69 9.49 18.48
C PHE A 424 -9.99 9.33 17.66
N SER A 425 -10.31 10.36 16.88
CA SER A 425 -11.40 10.39 15.92
C SER A 425 -10.85 10.90 14.59
N PHE A 426 -10.87 10.05 13.56
CA PHE A 426 -10.37 10.42 12.23
C PHE A 426 -11.15 11.59 11.62
N ASP A 427 -12.45 11.67 11.93
CA ASP A 427 -13.31 12.79 11.52
C ASP A 427 -12.83 14.14 12.10
N SER A 428 -12.19 14.12 13.27
CA SER A 428 -11.81 15.32 14.01
C SER A 428 -10.35 15.71 13.79
N ASP A 429 -9.44 14.72 13.71
CA ASP A 429 -8.01 14.95 13.51
C ASP A 429 -7.39 13.90 12.57
N PRO A 430 -7.67 13.98 11.25
CA PRO A 430 -7.18 12.98 10.30
C PRO A 430 -5.65 12.99 10.16
N ASN A 431 -5.00 14.16 10.35
CA ASN A 431 -3.56 14.28 10.18
C ASN A 431 -2.77 13.50 11.22
N LYS A 432 -3.38 13.16 12.37
CA LYS A 432 -2.74 12.38 13.42
C LYS A 432 -2.24 11.01 12.93
N VAL A 433 -2.95 10.41 11.96
CA VAL A 433 -2.53 9.15 11.32
C VAL A 433 -1.17 9.31 10.62
N LEU A 434 -0.91 10.50 10.05
CA LEU A 434 0.32 10.80 9.34
C LEU A 434 1.50 11.10 10.26
N ASP A 435 1.25 11.22 11.56
CA ASP A 435 2.24 11.48 12.59
C ASP A 435 2.62 10.18 13.35
N LEU A 436 2.04 9.03 12.95
CA LEU A 436 2.40 7.71 13.48
C LEU A 436 3.83 7.33 13.08
N ALA A 437 4.65 7.01 14.07
CA ALA A 437 6.00 6.51 13.84
C ALA A 437 5.98 5.17 13.09
N PRO A 438 6.89 4.97 12.11
CA PRO A 438 7.01 3.69 11.42
C PRO A 438 7.42 2.57 12.39
N ALA A 439 6.89 1.37 12.16
CA ALA A 439 7.16 0.20 12.98
C ALA A 439 7.39 -1.04 12.10
N GLU A 440 8.40 -1.85 12.43
CA GLU A 440 8.67 -3.12 11.73
C GLU A 440 7.91 -4.30 12.40
N ILE A 441 6.78 -4.01 13.06
CA ILE A 441 6.09 -4.97 13.92
C ILE A 441 5.63 -6.17 13.12
N MET A 442 4.95 -5.97 12.00
CA MET A 442 4.44 -7.07 11.18
C MET A 442 5.57 -7.98 10.67
N GLU A 443 6.67 -7.36 10.20
CA GLU A 443 7.82 -8.09 9.67
C GLU A 443 8.56 -8.88 10.76
N LYS A 444 8.81 -8.28 11.94
CA LYS A 444 9.68 -8.87 12.97
C LYS A 444 8.95 -9.69 14.02
N THR A 445 7.83 -9.19 14.54
CA THR A 445 7.20 -9.76 15.76
C THR A 445 5.79 -10.30 15.53
N GLY A 446 5.04 -9.68 14.61
CA GLY A 446 3.61 -9.89 14.42
C GLY A 446 2.73 -9.39 15.56
N ASN A 447 3.24 -8.58 16.50
CA ASN A 447 2.46 -8.09 17.64
C ASN A 447 1.70 -6.79 17.33
N ILE A 448 0.67 -6.87 16.50
CA ILE A 448 -0.16 -5.70 16.11
C ILE A 448 -1.05 -5.13 17.23
N PHE A 449 -0.88 -5.58 18.47
CA PHE A 449 -1.59 -5.10 19.66
C PHE A 449 -0.72 -4.21 20.54
N ASP A 450 0.50 -3.88 20.14
CA ASP A 450 1.33 -2.93 20.88
C ASP A 450 0.78 -1.49 20.73
N PRO A 451 0.24 -0.89 21.82
CA PRO A 451 -0.41 0.42 21.75
C PRO A 451 0.54 1.55 21.40
N ALA A 452 1.86 1.37 21.49
CA ALA A 452 2.83 2.36 21.05
C ALA A 452 2.87 2.55 19.51
N HIS A 453 2.28 1.63 18.75
CA HIS A 453 2.45 1.54 17.29
C HIS A 453 1.14 1.56 16.49
N TYR A 454 0.01 1.89 17.12
CA TYR A 454 -1.25 2.09 16.42
C TYR A 454 -2.04 3.26 16.98
N LEU A 455 -2.91 3.84 16.14
CA LEU A 455 -4.03 4.67 16.58
C LEU A 455 -5.33 3.88 16.47
N VAL A 456 -6.28 4.13 17.37
CA VAL A 456 -7.61 3.50 17.36
C VAL A 456 -8.71 4.55 17.35
N ASP A 457 -9.63 4.43 16.40
CA ASP A 457 -10.81 5.26 16.32
C ASP A 457 -11.98 4.63 17.09
N GLU A 458 -12.42 5.30 18.15
CA GLU A 458 -13.44 4.76 19.08
C GLU A 458 -14.82 4.59 18.47
N LYS A 459 -15.13 5.30 17.38
CA LYS A 459 -16.46 5.28 16.78
C LYS A 459 -16.58 4.22 15.70
N THR A 460 -15.49 4.03 14.94
CA THR A 460 -15.47 3.16 13.76
C THR A 460 -14.80 1.81 14.04
N HIS A 461 -14.08 1.70 15.16
CA HIS A 461 -13.27 0.54 15.55
C HIS A 461 -12.16 0.22 14.53
N ILE A 462 -11.78 1.21 13.72
CA ILE A 462 -10.67 1.13 12.78
C ILE A 462 -9.38 1.40 13.53
N VAL A 463 -8.39 0.55 13.27
CA VAL A 463 -7.02 0.71 13.75
C VAL A 463 -6.11 1.11 12.61
N TYR A 464 -5.27 2.11 12.85
CA TYR A 464 -4.30 2.63 11.89
C TYR A 464 -2.90 2.29 12.38
N ARG A 465 -2.06 1.73 11.50
CA ARG A 465 -0.63 1.45 11.77
C ARG A 465 0.22 2.00 10.65
N ASN A 466 1.44 2.45 10.97
CA ASN A 466 2.45 2.79 9.97
C ASN A 466 3.50 1.66 9.95
N GLU A 467 3.36 0.72 9.03
CA GLU A 467 4.21 -0.47 8.94
C GLU A 467 5.40 -0.19 8.03
N GLN A 468 6.59 -0.55 8.49
CA GLN A 468 7.84 -0.44 7.76
C GLN A 468 8.33 -1.82 7.35
N PHE A 469 8.59 -1.99 6.06
CA PHE A 469 9.09 -3.24 5.48
C PHE A 469 10.54 -3.04 5.03
N THR A 470 11.44 -3.92 5.46
CA THR A 470 12.88 -3.85 5.16
C THR A 470 13.41 -5.08 4.44
N VAL A 471 12.71 -6.21 4.52
CA VAL A 471 13.10 -7.46 3.89
C VAL A 471 12.71 -7.44 2.41
N GLY A 472 13.70 -7.68 1.53
CA GLY A 472 13.55 -7.56 0.08
C GLY A 472 14.67 -6.78 -0.62
N GLY A 473 15.65 -6.26 0.15
CA GLY A 473 16.88 -5.66 -0.38
C GLY A 473 16.72 -4.25 -0.95
N ARG A 474 15.57 -3.61 -0.74
CA ARG A 474 15.29 -2.23 -1.14
C ARG A 474 15.19 -1.33 0.08
N LEU A 475 15.32 -0.02 -0.12
CA LEU A 475 15.14 0.97 0.94
C LEU A 475 13.80 0.77 1.66
N PRO A 476 13.71 1.07 2.96
CA PRO A 476 12.51 0.79 3.73
C PRO A 476 11.27 1.50 3.16
N GLU A 477 10.21 0.74 2.90
CA GLU A 477 8.89 1.26 2.53
C GLU A 477 8.06 1.44 3.80
N GLN A 478 7.44 2.61 4.01
CA GLN A 478 6.48 2.81 5.11
C GLN A 478 5.07 2.95 4.53
N LEU A 479 4.15 2.16 5.06
CA LEU A 479 2.79 2.06 4.56
C LEU A 479 1.81 2.17 5.74
N ILE A 480 0.86 3.08 5.61
CA ILE A 480 -0.32 3.10 6.47
C ILE A 480 -1.17 1.90 6.11
N VAL A 481 -1.46 1.07 7.11
CA VAL A 481 -2.36 -0.07 7.03
C VAL A 481 -3.53 0.19 7.95
N MET A 482 -4.73 -0.22 7.51
CA MET A 482 -5.92 -0.19 8.34
C MET A 482 -6.53 -1.58 8.47
N ASP A 483 -7.05 -1.88 9.65
CA ASP A 483 -7.95 -3.01 9.87
C ASP A 483 -9.11 -2.60 10.76
N LYS A 484 -10.27 -3.20 10.50
CA LYS A 484 -11.42 -3.13 11.40
C LYS A 484 -11.28 -4.22 12.45
N ARG A 485 -11.38 -3.82 13.71
CA ARG A 485 -11.47 -4.74 14.84
C ARG A 485 -12.92 -4.81 15.32
N TYR A 486 -13.29 -5.91 15.93
CA TYR A 486 -14.66 -6.17 16.31
C TYR A 486 -14.79 -6.34 17.81
N THR A 487 -15.88 -5.82 18.36
CA THR A 487 -16.40 -6.33 19.63
C THR A 487 -16.97 -7.72 19.44
N LYS A 488 -17.07 -8.49 20.53
CA LYS A 488 -17.72 -9.81 20.46
C LYS A 488 -19.14 -9.72 19.94
N LYS A 489 -19.89 -8.69 20.34
CA LYS A 489 -21.28 -8.49 19.92
C LYS A 489 -21.39 -8.22 18.43
N GLU A 490 -20.56 -7.32 17.89
CA GLU A 490 -20.61 -6.96 16.47
C GLU A 490 -20.39 -8.17 15.56
N ILE A 491 -19.35 -8.98 15.85
CA ILE A 491 -19.06 -10.14 15.00
C ILE A 491 -20.12 -11.24 15.12
N THR A 492 -20.71 -11.45 16.30
CA THR A 492 -21.81 -12.42 16.46
C THR A 492 -23.06 -11.97 15.72
N ASP A 493 -23.44 -10.68 15.86
CA ASP A 493 -24.59 -10.12 15.15
C ASP A 493 -24.40 -10.24 13.62
N LEU A 494 -23.19 -9.97 13.10
CA LEU A 494 -22.89 -10.10 11.68
C LEU A 494 -23.01 -11.54 11.17
N CYS A 495 -22.59 -12.53 11.97
CA CYS A 495 -22.76 -13.94 11.64
C CYS A 495 -24.25 -14.32 11.56
N GLU A 496 -25.05 -13.92 12.54
CA GLU A 496 -26.49 -14.22 12.56
C GLU A 496 -27.23 -13.58 11.39
N GLN A 497 -26.88 -12.34 11.02
CA GLN A 497 -27.47 -11.63 9.89
C GLN A 497 -27.26 -12.33 8.53
N VAL A 498 -26.26 -13.21 8.40
CA VAL A 498 -26.01 -13.97 7.17
C VAL A 498 -26.50 -15.42 7.25
N GLY A 499 -27.25 -15.77 8.30
CA GLY A 499 -27.84 -17.11 8.47
C GLY A 499 -26.92 -18.14 9.15
N LEU A 500 -25.85 -17.69 9.82
CA LEU A 500 -25.03 -18.53 10.67
C LEU A 500 -25.56 -18.48 12.10
N LYS A 501 -25.95 -19.64 12.65
CA LYS A 501 -26.37 -19.74 14.05
C LYS A 501 -25.13 -19.79 14.94
N VAL A 502 -24.88 -18.72 15.70
CA VAL A 502 -23.79 -18.67 16.67
C VAL A 502 -24.08 -19.64 17.82
N GLN A 503 -23.21 -20.62 18.04
CA GLN A 503 -23.32 -21.55 19.18
C GLN A 503 -22.60 -20.99 20.40
N TRP A 504 -21.44 -20.37 20.19
CA TRP A 504 -20.68 -19.65 21.20
C TRP A 504 -19.66 -18.70 20.57
N ALA A 505 -19.25 -17.70 21.34
CA ALA A 505 -18.14 -16.81 21.00
C ALA A 505 -17.23 -16.58 22.21
N LYS A 506 -15.91 -16.70 22.03
CA LYS A 506 -14.92 -16.62 23.10
C LYS A 506 -13.74 -15.73 22.71
N TYR A 507 -13.13 -15.10 23.71
CA TYR A 507 -11.84 -14.45 23.53
C TYR A 507 -10.74 -15.52 23.60
N VAL A 508 -9.86 -15.52 22.60
CA VAL A 508 -8.79 -16.50 22.45
C VAL A 508 -7.50 -15.81 22.02
N GLY A 509 -6.41 -16.57 22.01
CA GLY A 509 -5.16 -16.17 21.40
C GLY A 509 -4.46 -17.35 20.75
N ALA A 510 -3.48 -17.07 19.90
CA ALA A 510 -2.66 -18.09 19.24
C ALA A 510 -2.15 -19.14 20.24
N GLY A 511 -2.41 -20.42 19.95
CA GLY A 511 -2.05 -21.55 20.83
C GLY A 511 -2.89 -21.73 22.10
N LYS A 512 -3.86 -20.85 22.37
CA LYS A 512 -4.73 -20.84 23.57
C LYS A 512 -6.23 -20.94 23.24
N TRP A 513 -6.59 -21.52 22.10
CA TRP A 513 -8.00 -21.62 21.66
C TRP A 513 -8.92 -22.43 22.58
N ARG A 514 -8.35 -23.27 23.45
CA ARG A 514 -9.12 -24.01 24.45
C ARG A 514 -9.42 -23.20 25.71
N ASP A 515 -8.67 -22.13 25.93
CA ASP A 515 -8.79 -21.28 27.10
C ASP A 515 -9.94 -20.29 26.87
N SER A 516 -10.66 -19.93 27.93
CA SER A 516 -11.63 -18.85 27.88
C SER A 516 -11.01 -17.62 28.52
N LEU A 517 -10.49 -16.71 27.70
CA LEU A 517 -9.79 -15.52 28.17
C LEU A 517 -10.78 -14.39 28.49
N ASN A 518 -10.34 -13.45 29.32
CA ASN A 518 -11.07 -12.20 29.54
C ASN A 518 -10.85 -11.22 28.37
N PRO A 519 -11.80 -10.31 28.08
CA PRO A 519 -11.74 -9.40 26.92
C PRO A 519 -10.46 -8.57 26.84
N THR A 520 -9.90 -8.19 27.98
CA THR A 520 -8.76 -7.26 28.10
C THR A 520 -7.47 -7.95 28.54
N GLU A 521 -7.46 -9.28 28.59
CA GLU A 521 -6.23 -10.02 28.89
C GLU A 521 -5.24 -9.91 27.72
N ASN A 522 -3.95 -9.70 27.99
CA ASN A 522 -2.93 -9.54 26.93
C ASN A 522 -2.88 -10.69 25.91
N ALA A 523 -3.33 -11.88 26.30
CA ALA A 523 -3.41 -13.04 25.42
C ALA A 523 -4.68 -13.08 24.54
N ALA A 524 -5.71 -12.30 24.85
CA ALA A 524 -7.02 -12.27 24.19
C ALA A 524 -6.99 -11.46 22.88
N LYS A 525 -6.07 -11.78 21.97
CA LYS A 525 -5.89 -11.02 20.72
C LYS A 525 -6.98 -11.26 19.68
N GLU A 526 -7.74 -12.33 19.84
CA GLU A 526 -8.76 -12.73 18.87
C GLU A 526 -10.10 -12.98 19.57
N ILE A 527 -11.19 -12.79 18.83
CA ILE A 527 -12.50 -13.34 19.16
C ILE A 527 -12.75 -14.49 18.20
N MET A 528 -13.00 -15.67 18.74
CA MET A 528 -13.42 -16.83 17.97
C MET A 528 -14.93 -16.99 18.07
N VAL A 529 -15.58 -17.10 16.93
CA VAL A 529 -17.01 -17.39 16.79
C VAL A 529 -17.16 -18.78 16.19
N PHE A 530 -17.93 -19.62 16.86
CA PHE A 530 -18.28 -20.95 16.39
C PHE A 530 -19.74 -20.97 15.97
N CYS A 531 -19.96 -21.22 14.69
CA CYS A 531 -21.27 -21.15 14.08
C CYS A 531 -21.67 -22.49 13.47
N GLU A 532 -22.98 -22.71 13.37
CA GLU A 532 -23.58 -23.80 12.61
C GLU A 532 -24.49 -23.21 11.53
N LYS A 533 -24.49 -23.75 10.31
CA LYS A 533 -25.45 -23.33 9.28
C LYS A 533 -26.86 -23.79 9.67
N HIS A 534 -27.82 -22.86 9.66
CA HIS A 534 -29.22 -23.20 9.87
C HIS A 534 -29.67 -24.30 8.90
N VAL A 535 -30.26 -25.36 9.45
CA VAL A 535 -31.03 -26.32 8.68
C VAL A 535 -32.38 -25.64 8.39
N SER A 536 -32.57 -25.10 7.19
CA SER A 536 -33.91 -24.70 6.77
C SER A 536 -34.80 -25.95 6.82
N ALA A 537 -35.88 -25.92 7.59
CA ALA A 537 -36.90 -26.95 7.50
C ALA A 537 -37.31 -27.05 6.03
N SER A 538 -37.04 -28.21 5.43
CA SER A 538 -37.53 -28.55 4.09
C SER A 538 -39.02 -28.20 4.04
N HIS A 539 -39.41 -27.41 3.05
CA HIS A 539 -40.83 -27.26 2.71
C HIS A 539 -41.37 -28.68 2.44
N GLN A 540 -42.11 -29.21 3.42
CA GLN A 540 -43.11 -30.22 3.15
C GLN A 540 -44.25 -29.47 2.47
N GLY A 541 -44.31 -29.59 1.15
CA GLY A 541 -45.39 -29.11 0.29
C GLY A 541 -45.41 -29.94 -0.95
#